data_AF-A0AAU5ZDN1-F1
#
_entry.id   AF-A0AAU5ZDN1-F1
#
_cell.length_a   1.000
_cell.length_b   1.000
_cell.length_c   1.000
_cell.angle_alpha   90.00
_cell.angle_beta   90.00
_cell.angle_gamma   90.00
#
_symmetry.space_group_name_H-M   'P 1'
#
loop_
_entity.id
_entity.type
_entity.pdbx_description
1 polymer ?
#
loop_
_entity_poly.entity_id
_entity_poly.type
_entity_poly.pdbx_seq_one_letter_code
_entity_poly.pdbx_strand_id
1 'polypeptide(L)'
;MSFIVPGQGKKNEEVIGTRAGAKPLTPESTTPAPVEEPPVVEFAGWSPALQKVVQDDFRRTSALAGYRWKAADAALVDLVGGLDDLLDLAADRIQDTEPGRSGRQTRKASPSTVEVSFDEVADLLGIPADELDGAIDDAGRPVRRSRADRRTAQRAIKQLRIQLQQVEVTMDHTRLTPLTGFIVRLVLALGTAVDSQSASQLATGNEHLDTLIPPAVGALAAFALERKTAALADAWHEHEPATLAVQTHKDLLESLTEAKPTIDTAAAFRLLVRSARAWVACFQLDRPATDKLQYWQALDELPDASRDDSLQALRDRLEALAPPR
;
A
#
# COMPACT_ATOMS: atom_id res chain seq x y z
N MET A 1 -55.46 -26.23 -6.24
CA MET A 1 -56.14 -25.85 -4.99
C MET A 1 -56.20 -27.09 -4.10
N SER A 2 -56.03 -26.92 -2.78
CA SER A 2 -56.57 -27.71 -1.64
C SER A 2 -56.75 -29.23 -1.71
N PHE A 3 -56.61 -30.04 -0.66
CA PHE A 3 -55.99 -30.02 0.68
C PHE A 3 -56.59 -31.26 1.42
N ILE A 4 -55.88 -31.78 2.44
CA ILE A 4 -56.39 -32.55 3.61
C ILE A 4 -56.51 -34.10 3.54
N VAL A 5 -55.84 -34.68 4.55
CA VAL A 5 -55.65 -36.08 5.03
C VAL A 5 -56.10 -36.06 6.50
N PRO A 6 -56.85 -37.06 7.06
CA PRO A 6 -56.36 -38.44 7.23
C PRO A 6 -57.40 -39.60 7.27
N GLY A 7 -56.90 -40.83 7.43
CA GLY A 7 -57.63 -41.96 8.05
C GLY A 7 -56.74 -42.68 9.06
N GLN A 8 -57.10 -42.69 10.35
CA GLN A 8 -56.27 -43.28 11.43
C GLN A 8 -56.56 -44.77 11.65
N GLY A 9 -55.50 -45.57 11.83
CA GLY A 9 -55.53 -46.90 12.43
C GLY A 9 -54.61 -46.94 13.66
N LYS A 10 -55.07 -47.51 14.77
CA LYS A 10 -54.41 -47.39 16.09
C LYS A 10 -53.31 -48.42 16.34
N LYS A 11 -52.34 -48.00 17.15
CA LYS A 11 -51.53 -48.75 18.13
C LYS A 11 -51.41 -50.28 17.99
N ASN A 12 -50.18 -50.76 18.00
CA ASN A 12 -49.76 -51.79 18.95
C ASN A 12 -48.45 -51.33 19.62
N GLU A 13 -48.46 -51.28 20.95
CA GLU A 13 -47.24 -51.21 21.78
C GLU A 13 -46.82 -52.64 22.07
N GLU A 14 -45.57 -53.00 21.76
CA GLU A 14 -44.89 -54.06 22.50
C GLU A 14 -43.41 -53.68 22.67
N VAL A 15 -43.00 -53.55 23.93
CA VAL A 15 -41.65 -53.19 24.36
C VAL A 15 -41.03 -54.44 24.97
N ILE A 16 -39.82 -54.82 24.55
CA ILE A 16 -38.77 -55.49 25.33
C ILE A 16 -37.54 -55.66 24.41
N GLY A 17 -36.32 -55.39 24.90
CA GLY A 17 -35.09 -55.75 24.18
C GLY A 17 -33.99 -54.68 24.12
N THR A 18 -33.52 -54.19 25.26
CA THR A 18 -32.38 -53.27 25.33
C THR A 18 -31.05 -53.96 25.00
N ARG A 19 -30.23 -53.38 24.11
CA ARG A 19 -28.84 -52.95 24.44
C ARG A 19 -28.07 -52.27 23.29
N ALA A 20 -27.31 -51.26 23.71
CA ALA A 20 -26.02 -50.78 23.19
C ALA A 20 -25.95 -50.14 21.79
N GLY A 21 -25.45 -48.89 21.77
CA GLY A 21 -24.47 -48.50 20.73
C GLY A 21 -24.78 -47.27 19.87
N ALA A 22 -25.96 -46.64 19.98
CA ALA A 22 -26.23 -45.39 19.26
C ALA A 22 -25.40 -44.23 19.86
N LYS A 23 -24.16 -44.06 19.40
CA LYS A 23 -23.37 -42.84 19.62
C LYS A 23 -24.10 -41.70 18.89
N PRO A 24 -24.58 -40.65 19.57
CA PRO A 24 -25.10 -39.49 18.85
C PRO A 24 -23.98 -38.94 17.99
N LEU A 25 -24.29 -38.63 16.72
CA LEU A 25 -23.46 -37.69 15.97
C LEU A 25 -23.61 -36.34 16.66
N THR A 26 -22.69 -36.05 17.58
CA THR A 26 -22.49 -34.69 18.07
C THR A 26 -22.29 -33.82 16.83
N PRO A 27 -23.09 -32.75 16.64
CA PRO A 27 -22.69 -31.73 15.68
C PRO A 27 -21.35 -31.23 16.18
N GLU A 28 -20.28 -31.46 15.41
CA GLU A 28 -19.02 -30.80 15.70
C GLU A 28 -19.32 -29.31 15.61
N SER A 29 -19.27 -28.66 16.77
CA SER A 29 -19.25 -27.22 16.85
C SER A 29 -17.92 -26.82 16.21
N THR A 30 -17.96 -26.60 14.88
CA THR A 30 -16.99 -25.79 14.16
C THR A 30 -17.09 -24.40 14.75
N THR A 31 -16.51 -24.27 15.93
CA THR A 31 -16.30 -23.03 16.63
C THR A 31 -15.48 -22.22 15.64
N PRO A 32 -16.02 -21.11 15.10
CA PRO A 32 -15.25 -20.32 14.16
C PRO A 32 -13.92 -19.99 14.85
N ALA A 33 -12.81 -20.24 14.16
CA ALA A 33 -11.48 -19.95 14.70
C ALA A 33 -11.51 -18.55 15.31
N PRO A 34 -10.88 -18.33 16.49
CA PRO A 34 -10.92 -17.04 17.16
C PRO A 34 -10.70 -15.89 16.18
N VAL A 35 -11.35 -14.75 16.40
CA VAL A 35 -10.98 -13.55 15.67
C VAL A 35 -9.52 -13.28 16.01
N GLU A 36 -8.63 -13.58 15.07
CA GLU A 36 -7.24 -13.18 15.13
C GLU A 36 -7.28 -11.66 14.95
N GLU A 37 -7.39 -10.96 16.07
CA GLU A 37 -7.29 -9.50 16.07
C GLU A 37 -5.94 -9.15 15.43
N PRO A 38 -5.91 -8.19 14.47
CA PRO A 38 -4.65 -7.79 13.88
C PRO A 38 -3.71 -7.40 15.02
N PRO A 39 -2.52 -8.01 15.13
CA PRO A 39 -1.49 -7.51 16.04
C PRO A 39 -1.33 -6.00 15.81
N VAL A 40 -1.46 -5.23 16.89
CA VAL A 40 -1.29 -3.78 16.85
C VAL A 40 0.17 -3.51 16.53
N VAL A 41 0.42 -3.00 15.32
CA VAL A 41 1.78 -2.66 14.89
C VAL A 41 1.91 -1.15 14.71
N GLU A 42 2.71 -0.58 15.58
CA GLU A 42 3.24 0.77 15.46
C GLU A 42 4.48 0.69 14.56
N PHE A 43 4.34 1.12 13.30
CA PHE A 43 5.44 1.20 12.34
C PHE A 43 6.17 2.53 12.50
N ALA A 44 7.49 2.48 12.70
CA ALA A 44 8.30 3.66 12.98
C ALA A 44 8.32 4.62 11.77
N GLY A 45 7.75 5.82 11.96
CA GLY A 45 7.77 6.90 10.97
C GLY A 45 6.56 6.99 10.03
N TRP A 46 5.66 6.01 10.03
CA TRP A 46 4.40 6.12 9.27
C TRP A 46 3.40 7.06 9.95
N SER A 47 2.51 7.67 9.16
CA SER A 47 1.37 8.39 9.72
C SER A 47 0.39 7.41 10.40
N PRO A 48 -0.27 7.80 11.52
CA PRO A 48 -1.28 6.97 12.16
C PRO A 48 -2.45 6.58 11.22
N ALA A 49 -2.78 7.44 10.25
CA ALA A 49 -3.78 7.16 9.23
C ALA A 49 -3.37 6.00 8.31
N LEU A 50 -2.09 5.92 7.90
CA LEU A 50 -1.59 4.81 7.09
C LEU A 50 -1.59 3.50 7.89
N GLN A 51 -1.13 3.54 9.15
CA GLN A 51 -1.17 2.36 10.03
C GLN A 51 -2.60 1.83 10.20
N LYS A 52 -3.58 2.72 10.40
CA LYS A 52 -5.01 2.37 10.49
C LYS A 52 -5.51 1.70 9.20
N VAL A 53 -5.26 2.28 8.03
CA VAL A 53 -5.64 1.71 6.73
C VAL A 53 -5.09 0.30 6.52
N VAL A 54 -3.84 0.06 6.93
CA VAL A 54 -3.21 -1.27 6.84
C VAL A 54 -3.88 -2.28 7.78
N GLN A 55 -4.23 -1.87 9.01
CA GLN A 55 -4.96 -2.72 9.95
C GLN A 55 -6.39 -3.03 9.47
N ASP A 56 -7.08 -2.04 8.89
CA ASP A 56 -8.46 -2.20 8.41
C ASP A 56 -8.54 -3.06 7.13
N ASP A 57 -7.59 -2.93 6.20
CA ASP A 57 -7.51 -3.84 5.04
C ASP A 57 -7.10 -5.26 5.45
N PHE A 58 -6.25 -5.42 6.46
CA PHE A 58 -5.96 -6.74 7.03
C PHE A 58 -7.21 -7.38 7.66
N ARG A 59 -8.00 -6.61 8.43
CA ARG A 59 -9.29 -7.08 8.98
C ARG A 59 -10.24 -7.51 7.87
N ARG A 60 -10.36 -6.69 6.81
CA ARG A 60 -11.22 -6.94 5.64
C ARG A 60 -10.83 -8.23 4.91
N THR A 61 -9.56 -8.34 4.51
CA THR A 61 -9.03 -9.50 3.77
C THR A 61 -9.11 -10.79 4.59
N SER A 62 -8.74 -10.75 5.87
CA SER A 62 -8.87 -11.90 6.79
C SER A 62 -10.32 -12.33 6.99
N ALA A 63 -11.26 -11.37 7.08
CA ALA A 63 -12.68 -11.67 7.17
C ALA A 63 -13.22 -12.29 5.86
N LEU A 64 -12.77 -11.83 4.69
CA LEU A 64 -13.12 -12.43 3.39
C LEU A 64 -12.60 -13.88 3.28
N ALA A 65 -11.32 -14.12 3.60
CA ALA A 65 -10.73 -15.46 3.61
C ALA A 65 -11.44 -16.42 4.60
N GLY A 66 -11.90 -15.90 5.74
CA GLY A 66 -12.71 -16.64 6.70
C GLY A 66 -14.21 -16.77 6.35
N TYR A 67 -14.65 -16.31 5.17
CA TYR A 67 -16.05 -16.25 4.73
C TYR A 67 -17.00 -15.44 5.66
N ARG A 68 -16.46 -14.47 6.40
CA ARG A 68 -17.15 -13.63 7.41
C ARG A 68 -17.65 -12.33 6.81
N TRP A 69 -18.50 -12.40 5.78
CA TRP A 69 -18.98 -11.25 5.00
C TRP A 69 -19.35 -10.02 5.83
N LYS A 70 -20.18 -10.16 6.88
CA LYS A 70 -20.55 -9.01 7.74
C LYS A 70 -19.38 -8.31 8.43
N ALA A 71 -18.32 -9.05 8.77
CA ALA A 71 -17.11 -8.47 9.36
C ALA A 71 -16.22 -7.83 8.28
N ALA A 72 -16.19 -8.40 7.07
CA ALA A 72 -15.55 -7.79 5.92
C ALA A 72 -16.24 -6.47 5.54
N ASP A 73 -17.58 -6.43 5.49
CA ASP A 73 -18.36 -5.23 5.15
C ASP A 73 -18.17 -4.12 6.18
N ALA A 74 -18.10 -4.45 7.48
CA ALA A 74 -17.75 -3.48 8.53
C ALA A 74 -16.33 -2.93 8.34
N ALA A 75 -15.33 -3.80 8.15
CA ALA A 75 -13.95 -3.39 7.90
C ALA A 75 -13.78 -2.63 6.58
N LEU A 76 -14.64 -2.85 5.59
CA LEU A 76 -14.69 -2.07 4.35
C LEU A 76 -15.09 -0.62 4.61
N VAL A 77 -16.08 -0.37 5.47
CA VAL A 77 -16.49 0.99 5.84
C VAL A 77 -15.37 1.71 6.60
N ASP A 78 -14.75 1.03 7.57
CA ASP A 78 -13.62 1.59 8.34
C ASP A 78 -12.41 1.91 7.43
N LEU A 79 -12.12 1.01 6.48
CA LEU A 79 -11.08 1.18 5.46
C LEU A 79 -11.38 2.32 4.50
N VAL A 80 -12.63 2.46 4.01
CA VAL A 80 -13.04 3.58 3.15
C VAL A 80 -12.83 4.92 3.87
N GLY A 81 -13.20 5.01 5.15
CA GLY A 81 -12.94 6.20 5.96
C GLY A 81 -11.44 6.51 6.09
N GLY A 82 -10.62 5.49 6.40
CA GLY A 82 -9.17 5.67 6.48
C GLY A 82 -8.52 6.04 5.14
N LEU A 83 -9.06 5.57 4.01
CA LEU A 83 -8.59 5.95 2.68
C LEU A 83 -8.97 7.39 2.33
N ASP A 84 -10.08 7.93 2.86
CA ASP A 84 -10.43 9.34 2.70
C ASP A 84 -9.48 10.26 3.50
N ASP A 85 -9.15 9.87 4.74
CA ASP A 85 -8.13 10.51 5.57
C ASP A 85 -6.76 10.55 4.83
N LEU A 86 -6.37 9.44 4.19
CA LEU A 86 -5.17 9.37 3.36
C LEU A 86 -5.22 10.28 2.12
N LEU A 87 -6.40 10.47 1.52
CA LEU A 87 -6.58 11.39 0.40
C LEU A 87 -6.49 12.87 0.82
N ASP A 88 -6.86 13.22 2.06
CA ASP A 88 -6.61 14.58 2.60
C ASP A 88 -5.10 14.79 2.80
N LEU A 89 -4.39 13.83 3.41
CA LEU A 89 -2.92 13.91 3.53
C LEU A 89 -2.21 14.04 2.17
N ALA A 90 -2.68 13.32 1.14
CA ALA A 90 -2.16 13.46 -0.22
C ALA A 90 -2.49 14.84 -0.82
N ALA A 91 -3.69 15.37 -0.59
CA ALA A 91 -4.11 16.69 -1.07
C ALA A 91 -3.30 17.83 -0.45
N ASP A 92 -2.94 17.71 0.84
CA ASP A 92 -2.11 18.69 1.55
C ASP A 92 -0.65 18.64 1.05
N ARG A 93 -0.03 17.46 0.93
CA ARG A 93 1.33 17.32 0.36
C ARG A 93 1.43 17.83 -1.09
N ILE A 94 0.39 17.65 -1.91
CA ILE A 94 0.31 18.20 -3.28
C ILE A 94 0.13 19.74 -3.30
N GLN A 95 -0.31 20.35 -2.20
CA GLN A 95 -0.34 21.80 -2.02
C GLN A 95 1.01 22.33 -1.50
N ASP A 96 1.60 21.68 -0.48
CA ASP A 96 2.85 22.09 0.15
C ASP A 96 4.08 21.98 -0.77
N THR A 97 4.01 21.11 -1.78
CA THR A 97 4.99 21.06 -2.89
C THR A 97 4.93 22.26 -3.84
N GLU A 98 4.24 23.36 -3.49
CA GLU A 98 4.35 24.64 -4.20
C GLU A 98 5.77 25.21 -4.08
N PRO A 99 6.51 25.40 -5.21
CA PRO A 99 7.68 26.25 -5.19
C PRO A 99 7.21 27.67 -4.88
N GLY A 100 7.43 28.10 -3.63
CA GLY A 100 6.94 29.38 -3.14
C GLY A 100 7.33 30.54 -4.05
N ARG A 101 6.55 31.63 -3.98
CA ARG A 101 6.76 32.88 -4.76
C ARG A 101 8.03 33.65 -4.33
N SER A 102 9.17 32.98 -4.25
CA SER A 102 10.49 33.57 -4.06
C SER A 102 10.95 34.20 -5.38
N GLY A 103 11.22 35.50 -5.34
CA GLY A 103 11.53 36.27 -6.53
C GLY A 103 12.84 35.83 -7.19
N ARG A 104 12.76 35.43 -8.46
CA ARG A 104 13.85 35.55 -9.46
C ARG A 104 15.23 35.06 -8.98
N GLN A 105 15.33 33.87 -8.39
CA GLN A 105 16.62 33.19 -8.26
C GLN A 105 17.08 32.66 -9.63
N THR A 106 17.72 33.53 -10.41
CA THR A 106 18.59 33.12 -11.52
C THR A 106 19.92 32.59 -10.96
N ARG A 107 19.87 31.46 -10.25
CA ARG A 107 21.08 30.64 -10.03
C ARG A 107 21.26 29.77 -11.27
N LYS A 108 22.35 29.99 -12.00
CA LYS A 108 22.84 29.00 -12.97
C LYS A 108 23.06 27.70 -12.20
N ALA A 109 22.26 26.68 -12.47
CA ALA A 109 22.57 25.34 -12.01
C ALA A 109 23.85 24.91 -12.71
N SER A 110 24.92 24.74 -11.94
CA SER A 110 26.02 23.87 -12.34
C SER A 110 25.42 22.48 -12.59
N PRO A 111 25.80 21.74 -13.65
CA PRO A 111 25.36 20.36 -13.80
C PRO A 111 25.98 19.54 -12.66
N SER A 112 25.20 19.29 -11.61
CA SER A 112 25.57 18.37 -10.55
C SER A 112 25.48 16.95 -11.10
N THR A 113 26.61 16.26 -11.13
CA THR A 113 26.79 14.92 -11.73
C THR A 113 26.06 13.79 -10.97
N VAL A 114 25.22 14.15 -10.00
CA VAL A 114 24.33 13.26 -9.27
C VAL A 114 22.91 13.50 -9.79
N GLU A 115 22.59 12.84 -10.90
CA GLU A 115 21.23 12.80 -11.43
C GLU A 115 20.42 11.79 -10.60
N VAL A 116 19.46 12.29 -9.82
CA VAL A 116 18.41 11.45 -9.25
C VAL A 116 17.47 11.08 -10.39
N SER A 117 17.55 9.86 -10.88
CA SER A 117 16.49 9.28 -11.71
C SER A 117 15.21 9.16 -10.87
N PHE A 118 14.08 9.49 -11.48
CA PHE A 118 12.75 9.35 -10.87
C PHE A 118 11.98 8.14 -11.44
N ASP A 119 12.64 7.27 -12.20
CA ASP A 119 12.02 6.07 -12.81
C ASP A 119 11.47 5.14 -11.73
N GLU A 120 12.19 4.98 -10.62
CA GLU A 120 11.75 4.19 -9.46
C GLU A 120 10.49 4.76 -8.79
N VAL A 121 10.29 6.08 -8.83
CA VAL A 121 9.09 6.76 -8.31
C VAL A 121 7.92 6.59 -9.28
N ALA A 122 8.19 6.64 -10.58
CA ALA A 122 7.20 6.34 -11.61
C ALA A 122 6.69 4.89 -11.50
N ASP A 123 7.61 3.94 -11.37
CA ASP A 123 7.35 2.52 -11.09
C ASP A 123 6.52 2.33 -9.81
N LEU A 124 6.88 2.98 -8.70
CA LEU A 124 6.12 2.93 -7.44
C LEU A 124 4.68 3.44 -7.62
N LEU A 125 4.48 4.47 -8.44
CA LEU A 125 3.16 5.01 -8.79
C LEU A 125 2.43 4.19 -9.88
N GLY A 126 3.08 3.16 -10.44
CA GLY A 126 2.56 2.34 -11.54
C GLY A 126 2.46 3.08 -12.88
N ILE A 127 3.23 4.16 -13.09
CA ILE A 127 3.32 4.83 -14.39
C ILE A 127 4.16 3.94 -15.31
N PRO A 128 3.63 3.44 -16.43
CA PRO A 128 4.39 2.58 -17.32
C PRO A 128 5.44 3.38 -18.10
N ALA A 129 6.55 2.73 -18.45
CA ALA A 129 7.72 3.40 -19.02
C ALA A 129 7.43 4.15 -20.34
N ASP A 130 6.48 3.70 -21.15
CA ASP A 130 6.04 4.36 -22.39
C ASP A 130 5.20 5.62 -22.15
N GLU A 131 4.59 5.77 -20.97
CA GLU A 131 3.95 7.02 -20.54
C GLU A 131 4.95 7.97 -19.83
N LEU A 132 6.11 7.47 -19.39
CA LEU A 132 7.10 8.24 -18.62
C LEU A 132 7.83 9.28 -19.46
N ASP A 133 8.07 8.99 -20.75
CA ASP A 133 8.63 9.93 -21.75
C ASP A 133 7.81 11.24 -21.86
N GLY A 134 6.50 11.20 -21.55
CA GLY A 134 5.63 12.38 -21.52
C GLY A 134 5.59 13.11 -20.18
N ALA A 135 6.18 12.53 -19.13
CA ALA A 135 6.19 13.07 -17.77
C ALA A 135 7.55 13.62 -17.34
N ILE A 136 8.63 13.25 -18.03
CA ILE A 136 10.03 13.61 -17.73
C ILE A 136 10.62 14.52 -18.84
N ASP A 137 11.57 15.40 -18.49
CA ASP A 137 12.32 16.28 -19.40
C ASP A 137 13.58 15.59 -19.97
N ASP A 138 14.21 16.19 -20.98
CA ASP A 138 15.46 15.69 -21.61
C ASP A 138 16.65 15.49 -20.62
N ALA A 139 16.49 15.88 -19.35
CA ALA A 139 17.46 15.76 -18.28
C ALA A 139 16.96 14.90 -17.10
N GLY A 140 16.02 13.98 -17.36
CA GLY A 140 15.59 12.96 -16.40
C GLY A 140 14.71 13.47 -15.25
N ARG A 141 14.23 14.72 -15.30
CA ARG A 141 13.40 15.30 -14.23
C ARG A 141 11.94 15.40 -14.63
N PRO A 142 10.98 15.19 -13.69
CA PRO A 142 9.58 15.44 -13.96
C PRO A 142 9.32 16.85 -14.49
N VAL A 143 8.63 16.94 -15.64
CA VAL A 143 8.28 18.21 -16.31
C VAL A 143 7.55 19.09 -15.30
N ARG A 144 8.07 20.31 -15.06
CA ARG A 144 7.53 21.21 -14.02
C ARG A 144 6.05 21.52 -14.27
N ARG A 145 5.20 20.87 -13.48
CA ARG A 145 3.75 20.95 -13.61
C ARG A 145 3.20 22.30 -13.19
N SER A 146 2.23 22.75 -13.98
CA SER A 146 1.60 24.06 -13.90
C SER A 146 0.53 24.12 -12.80
N ARG A 147 0.03 25.33 -12.52
CA ARG A 147 -1.15 25.52 -11.66
C ARG A 147 -2.42 24.84 -12.20
N ALA A 148 -2.48 24.54 -13.51
CA ALA A 148 -3.60 23.78 -14.07
C ALA A 148 -3.54 22.32 -13.62
N ASP A 149 -2.34 21.73 -13.61
CA ASP A 149 -2.14 20.30 -13.34
C ASP A 149 -2.40 19.98 -11.86
N ARG A 150 -2.06 20.89 -10.93
CA ARG A 150 -2.49 20.76 -9.53
C ARG A 150 -4.02 20.78 -9.38
N ARG A 151 -4.73 21.59 -10.17
CA ARG A 151 -6.21 21.56 -10.20
C ARG A 151 -6.72 20.26 -10.79
N THR A 152 -6.02 19.65 -11.74
CA THR A 152 -6.31 18.31 -12.26
C THR A 152 -6.10 17.24 -11.18
N ALA A 153 -4.98 17.26 -10.46
CA ALA A 153 -4.73 16.36 -9.33
C ALA A 153 -5.79 16.50 -8.21
N GLN A 154 -6.19 17.72 -7.85
CA GLN A 154 -7.28 17.96 -6.89
C GLN A 154 -8.66 17.48 -7.39
N ARG A 155 -8.91 17.49 -8.72
CA ARG A 155 -10.12 16.89 -9.31
C ARG A 155 -10.05 15.36 -9.29
N ALA A 156 -8.88 14.79 -9.58
CA ALA A 156 -8.64 13.35 -9.51
C ALA A 156 -8.83 12.81 -8.08
N ILE A 157 -8.32 13.52 -7.05
CA ILE A 157 -8.60 13.19 -5.64
C ILE A 157 -10.10 13.21 -5.35
N LYS A 158 -10.84 14.23 -5.80
CA LYS A 158 -12.31 14.26 -5.66
C LYS A 158 -13.00 13.12 -6.39
N GLN A 159 -12.47 12.68 -7.53
CA GLN A 159 -13.00 11.53 -8.27
C GLN A 159 -12.75 10.21 -7.50
N LEU A 160 -11.58 10.05 -6.86
CA LEU A 160 -11.31 8.92 -5.97
C LEU A 160 -12.28 8.88 -4.78
N ARG A 161 -12.59 10.03 -4.16
CA ARG A 161 -13.62 10.11 -3.10
C ARG A 161 -14.98 9.62 -3.57
N ILE A 162 -15.40 10.01 -4.77
CA ILE A 162 -16.65 9.54 -5.38
C ILE A 162 -16.60 8.03 -5.64
N GLN A 163 -15.47 7.48 -6.10
CA GLN A 163 -15.28 6.03 -6.29
C GLN A 163 -15.31 5.27 -4.95
N LEU A 164 -14.68 5.79 -3.89
CA LEU A 164 -14.73 5.22 -2.54
C LEU A 164 -16.17 5.21 -1.97
N GLN A 165 -16.91 6.31 -2.09
CA GLN A 165 -18.31 6.39 -1.69
C GLN A 165 -19.20 5.41 -2.48
N GLN A 166 -18.94 5.22 -3.76
CA GLN A 166 -19.64 4.20 -4.56
C GLN A 166 -19.33 2.78 -4.08
N VAL A 167 -18.07 2.49 -3.76
CA VAL A 167 -17.63 1.20 -3.21
C VAL A 167 -18.25 0.93 -1.85
N GLU A 168 -18.36 1.94 -0.98
CA GLU A 168 -19.04 1.84 0.32
C GLU A 168 -20.53 1.51 0.15
N VAL A 169 -21.25 2.25 -0.72
CA VAL A 169 -22.68 2.03 -0.97
C VAL A 169 -22.96 0.67 -1.63
N THR A 170 -22.04 0.16 -2.44
CA THR A 170 -22.19 -1.14 -3.15
C THR A 170 -21.57 -2.32 -2.44
N MET A 171 -20.78 -2.10 -1.38
CA MET A 171 -19.94 -3.09 -0.70
C MET A 171 -19.02 -3.86 -1.67
N ASP A 172 -18.47 -3.18 -2.69
CA ASP A 172 -17.64 -3.81 -3.73
C ASP A 172 -16.17 -3.97 -3.29
N HIS A 173 -15.93 -5.06 -2.56
CA HIS A 173 -14.60 -5.49 -2.11
C HIS A 173 -13.58 -5.66 -3.26
N THR A 174 -14.04 -5.95 -4.48
CA THR A 174 -13.18 -6.20 -5.65
C THR A 174 -12.62 -4.89 -6.18
N ARG A 175 -13.45 -3.83 -6.23
CA ARG A 175 -13.03 -2.47 -6.59
C ARG A 175 -12.18 -1.81 -5.50
N LEU A 176 -12.39 -2.16 -4.23
CA LEU A 176 -11.66 -1.55 -3.12
C LEU A 176 -10.17 -1.90 -3.13
N THR A 177 -9.81 -3.15 -3.43
CA THR A 177 -8.41 -3.60 -3.42
C THR A 177 -7.48 -2.78 -4.34
N PRO A 178 -7.77 -2.53 -5.63
CA PRO A 178 -6.94 -1.68 -6.48
C PRO A 178 -6.95 -0.20 -6.05
N LEU A 179 -8.07 0.33 -5.53
CA LEU A 179 -8.13 1.69 -4.98
C LEU A 179 -7.22 1.84 -3.75
N THR A 180 -7.28 0.89 -2.82
CA THR A 180 -6.41 0.83 -1.62
C THR A 180 -4.95 0.80 -2.03
N GLY A 181 -4.58 -0.10 -2.96
CA GLY A 181 -3.21 -0.19 -3.48
C GLY A 181 -2.71 1.11 -4.12
N PHE A 182 -3.53 1.78 -4.92
CA PHE A 182 -3.17 3.06 -5.55
C PHE A 182 -3.04 4.21 -4.54
N ILE A 183 -3.97 4.36 -3.61
CA ILE A 183 -3.95 5.44 -2.60
C ILE A 183 -2.74 5.26 -1.66
N VAL A 184 -2.42 4.02 -1.26
CA VAL A 184 -1.24 3.75 -0.42
C VAL A 184 0.06 4.00 -1.18
N ARG A 185 0.18 3.59 -2.46
CA ARG A 185 1.33 3.97 -3.33
C ARG A 185 1.53 5.48 -3.40
N LEU A 186 0.44 6.23 -3.61
CA LEU A 186 0.44 7.69 -3.70
C LEU A 186 0.93 8.35 -2.40
N VAL A 187 0.41 7.93 -1.25
CA VAL A 187 0.80 8.47 0.06
C VAL A 187 2.24 8.13 0.41
N LEU A 188 2.69 6.90 0.15
CA LEU A 188 4.07 6.47 0.39
C LEU A 188 5.04 7.26 -0.49
N ALA A 189 4.78 7.38 -1.80
CA ALA A 189 5.60 8.21 -2.70
C ALA A 189 5.72 9.65 -2.17
N LEU A 190 4.60 10.30 -1.85
CA LEU A 190 4.59 11.65 -1.28
C LEU A 190 5.29 11.72 0.10
N GLY A 191 5.25 10.65 0.90
CA GLY A 191 5.89 10.57 2.22
C GLY A 191 7.41 10.51 2.14
N THR A 192 7.98 9.67 1.26
CA THR A 192 9.43 9.57 1.03
C THR A 192 10.07 10.92 0.66
N ALA A 193 9.27 11.83 0.10
CA ALA A 193 9.69 13.15 -0.36
C ALA A 193 9.47 14.29 0.64
N VAL A 194 8.66 14.12 1.70
CA VAL A 194 8.19 15.22 2.56
C VAL A 194 8.39 14.98 4.06
N ASP A 195 8.36 13.73 4.54
CA ASP A 195 8.34 13.42 5.99
C ASP A 195 9.73 13.43 6.66
N SER A 196 9.78 13.24 7.98
CA SER A 196 11.02 13.22 8.79
C SER A 196 11.94 12.02 8.55
N GLN A 197 11.52 11.01 7.78
CA GLN A 197 12.39 9.95 7.27
C GLN A 197 12.88 10.22 5.83
N SER A 198 12.59 11.40 5.26
CA SER A 198 13.06 11.77 3.92
C SER A 198 14.59 11.77 3.79
N ALA A 199 15.06 11.56 2.57
CA ALA A 199 16.47 11.45 2.25
C ALA A 199 17.34 12.63 2.73
N SER A 200 16.75 13.82 2.89
CA SER A 200 17.40 15.03 3.42
C SER A 200 17.73 14.95 4.92
N GLN A 201 16.96 14.16 5.68
CA GLN A 201 17.22 13.87 7.09
C GLN A 201 18.08 12.62 7.26
N LEU A 202 18.02 11.68 6.32
CA LEU A 202 18.90 10.50 6.31
C LEU A 202 20.35 10.85 5.93
N ALA A 203 20.55 11.85 5.05
CA ALA A 203 21.84 12.22 4.51
C ALA A 203 22.13 13.73 4.63
N THR A 204 23.18 14.10 5.37
CA THR A 204 23.74 15.46 5.41
C THR A 204 24.60 15.75 4.17
N GLY A 205 23.98 16.21 3.07
CA GLY A 205 24.74 16.39 1.82
C GLY A 205 24.30 17.51 0.87
N ASN A 206 23.01 17.66 0.55
CA ASN A 206 22.64 18.36 -0.67
C ASN A 206 21.31 19.14 -0.64
N GLU A 207 21.37 20.37 -0.12
CA GLU A 207 20.29 21.39 -0.13
C GLU A 207 19.63 21.56 -1.52
N HIS A 208 20.35 21.28 -2.60
CA HIS A 208 19.78 21.32 -3.95
C HIS A 208 18.84 20.14 -4.24
N LEU A 209 19.18 18.92 -3.81
CA LEU A 209 18.29 17.75 -3.94
C LEU A 209 17.09 17.87 -3.01
N ASP A 210 17.29 18.37 -1.79
CA ASP A 210 16.23 18.61 -0.80
C ASP A 210 15.16 19.59 -1.33
N THR A 211 15.55 20.52 -2.21
CA THR A 211 14.64 21.47 -2.86
C THR A 211 14.10 21.00 -4.22
N LEU A 212 14.61 19.89 -4.77
CA LEU A 212 14.18 19.31 -6.05
C LEU A 212 13.28 18.08 -5.90
N ILE A 213 13.55 17.20 -4.92
CA ILE A 213 12.83 15.94 -4.73
C ILE A 213 11.34 16.16 -4.43
N PRO A 214 10.92 17.00 -3.45
CA PRO A 214 9.49 17.21 -3.16
C PRO A 214 8.65 17.66 -4.37
N PRO A 215 9.01 18.72 -5.14
CA PRO A 215 8.20 19.13 -6.29
C PRO A 215 8.26 18.14 -7.46
N ALA A 216 9.35 17.38 -7.62
CA ALA A 216 9.45 16.34 -8.65
C ALA A 216 8.52 15.16 -8.36
N VAL A 217 8.54 14.65 -7.12
CA VAL A 217 7.64 13.57 -6.68
C VAL A 217 6.18 14.04 -6.68
N GLY A 218 5.91 15.28 -6.24
CA GLY A 218 4.57 15.90 -6.35
C GLY A 218 4.06 15.99 -7.80
N ALA A 219 4.95 16.24 -8.78
CA ALA A 219 4.59 16.26 -10.19
C ALA A 219 4.26 14.86 -10.75
N LEU A 220 5.02 13.82 -10.37
CA LEU A 220 4.70 12.44 -10.73
C LEU A 220 3.42 11.93 -10.06
N ALA A 221 3.22 12.25 -8.78
CA ALA A 221 1.98 11.95 -8.06
C ALA A 221 0.75 12.59 -8.76
N ALA A 222 0.89 13.85 -9.20
CA ALA A 222 -0.15 14.52 -9.99
C ALA A 222 -0.39 13.86 -11.36
N PHE A 223 0.64 13.32 -12.02
CA PHE A 223 0.50 12.57 -13.27
C PHE A 223 -0.22 11.23 -13.06
N ALA A 224 0.20 10.46 -12.07
CA ALA A 224 -0.42 9.19 -11.71
C ALA A 224 -1.91 9.38 -11.37
N LEU A 225 -2.24 10.43 -10.61
CA LEU A 225 -3.62 10.82 -10.33
C LEU A 225 -4.41 11.13 -11.61
N GLU A 226 -3.85 11.92 -12.53
CA GLU A 226 -4.49 12.27 -13.80
C GLU A 226 -4.76 11.05 -14.69
N ARG A 227 -3.80 10.12 -14.80
CA ARG A 227 -3.90 8.94 -15.68
C ARG A 227 -4.69 7.79 -15.05
N LYS A 228 -4.35 7.40 -13.82
CA LYS A 228 -4.91 6.20 -13.20
C LYS A 228 -6.34 6.38 -12.69
N THR A 229 -6.81 7.59 -12.34
CA THR A 229 -8.21 7.75 -11.84
C THR A 229 -9.28 7.45 -12.89
N ALA A 230 -8.96 7.62 -14.18
CA ALA A 230 -9.80 7.15 -15.28
C ALA A 230 -9.67 5.62 -15.44
N ALA A 231 -8.44 5.10 -15.53
CA ALA A 231 -8.19 3.67 -15.77
C ALA A 231 -8.65 2.75 -14.61
N LEU A 232 -8.67 3.24 -13.37
CA LEU A 232 -9.16 2.53 -12.18
C LEU A 232 -10.63 2.11 -12.28
N ALA A 233 -11.42 2.74 -13.17
CA ALA A 233 -12.81 2.34 -13.43
C ALA A 233 -12.93 1.05 -14.27
N ASP A 234 -11.94 0.76 -15.12
CA ASP A 234 -12.04 -0.21 -16.22
C ASP A 234 -11.21 -1.50 -15.99
N ALA A 235 -10.96 -1.83 -14.72
CA ALA A 235 -10.21 -2.99 -14.21
C ALA A 235 -8.70 -2.98 -14.51
N TRP A 236 -7.92 -2.85 -13.43
CA TRP A 236 -6.46 -2.86 -13.48
C TRP A 236 -5.92 -4.30 -13.50
N HIS A 237 -5.26 -4.67 -14.60
CA HIS A 237 -4.45 -5.90 -14.71
C HIS A 237 -2.96 -5.56 -14.83
N GLU A 238 -2.37 -5.06 -13.74
CA GLU A 238 -0.92 -5.13 -13.55
C GLU A 238 -0.55 -6.47 -12.90
N HIS A 239 0.70 -6.87 -13.08
CA HIS A 239 1.24 -8.22 -12.90
C HIS A 239 0.82 -8.94 -11.61
N GLU A 240 0.79 -10.28 -11.69
CA GLU A 240 0.57 -11.18 -10.57
C GLU A 240 1.36 -10.70 -9.33
N PRO A 241 0.68 -10.29 -8.23
CA PRO A 241 1.33 -9.55 -7.14
C PRO A 241 2.54 -10.27 -6.55
N ALA A 242 2.51 -11.61 -6.49
CA ALA A 242 3.63 -12.45 -6.08
C ALA A 242 4.89 -12.22 -6.95
N THR A 243 4.74 -12.18 -8.28
CA THR A 243 5.86 -11.92 -9.21
C THR A 243 6.45 -10.54 -9.00
N LEU A 244 5.62 -9.51 -8.82
CA LEU A 244 6.08 -8.15 -8.53
C LEU A 244 6.79 -8.08 -7.16
N ALA A 245 6.29 -8.80 -6.16
CA ALA A 245 6.89 -8.84 -4.84
C ALA A 245 8.24 -9.57 -4.81
N VAL A 246 8.38 -10.70 -5.52
CA VAL A 246 9.68 -11.37 -5.71
C VAL A 246 10.69 -10.43 -6.36
N GLN A 247 10.30 -9.75 -7.44
CA GLN A 247 11.21 -8.85 -8.17
C GLN A 247 11.64 -7.66 -7.30
N THR A 248 10.69 -6.98 -6.66
CA THR A 248 10.97 -5.80 -5.83
C THR A 248 11.80 -6.14 -4.58
N HIS A 249 11.56 -7.31 -3.98
CA HIS A 249 12.41 -7.83 -2.90
C HIS A 249 13.84 -8.11 -3.39
N LYS A 250 14.00 -8.72 -4.57
CA LYS A 250 15.32 -8.95 -5.17
C LYS A 250 16.06 -7.65 -5.49
N ASP A 251 15.38 -6.70 -6.13
CA ASP A 251 15.92 -5.37 -6.45
C ASP A 251 16.43 -4.67 -5.18
N LEU A 252 15.68 -4.77 -4.08
CA LEU A 252 16.07 -4.22 -2.78
C LEU A 252 17.32 -4.90 -2.19
N LEU A 253 17.43 -6.24 -2.25
CA LEU A 253 18.62 -6.95 -1.78
C LEU A 253 19.88 -6.64 -2.61
N GLU A 254 19.74 -6.50 -3.93
CA GLU A 254 20.83 -6.02 -4.79
C GLU A 254 21.23 -4.59 -4.39
N SER A 255 20.27 -3.70 -4.14
CA SER A 255 20.52 -2.34 -3.62
C SER A 255 21.33 -2.34 -2.32
N LEU A 256 20.97 -3.20 -1.37
CA LEU A 256 21.64 -3.32 -0.07
C LEU A 256 23.05 -3.91 -0.17
N THR A 257 23.33 -4.65 -1.23
CA THR A 257 24.67 -5.19 -1.51
C THR A 257 25.60 -4.12 -2.10
N GLU A 258 25.05 -3.20 -2.89
CA GLU A 258 25.78 -2.07 -3.47
C GLU A 258 25.90 -0.88 -2.50
N ALA A 259 24.93 -0.74 -1.59
CA ALA A 259 24.90 0.29 -0.57
C ALA A 259 26.06 0.14 0.42
N LYS A 260 26.90 1.17 0.47
CA LYS A 260 27.77 1.44 1.63
C LYS A 260 27.00 2.36 2.58
N PRO A 261 27.24 2.33 3.90
CA PRO A 261 26.78 3.40 4.78
C PRO A 261 27.29 4.73 4.21
N THR A 262 26.36 5.56 3.73
CA THR A 262 26.67 6.68 2.84
C THR A 262 25.80 7.88 3.14
N ILE A 263 26.42 9.05 3.14
CA ILE A 263 25.78 10.34 3.39
C ILE A 263 25.26 10.94 2.06
N ASP A 264 24.87 10.09 1.11
CA ASP A 264 24.35 10.51 -0.20
C ASP A 264 22.82 10.49 -0.22
N THR A 265 22.23 11.69 -0.28
CA THR A 265 20.80 11.93 -0.42
C THR A 265 20.19 11.17 -1.61
N ALA A 266 20.92 11.01 -2.73
CA ALA A 266 20.41 10.30 -3.91
C ALA A 266 20.38 8.77 -3.73
N ALA A 267 21.31 8.20 -2.96
CA ALA A 267 21.29 6.79 -2.58
C ALA A 267 20.21 6.51 -1.52
N ALA A 268 20.12 7.36 -0.49
CA ALA A 268 19.10 7.25 0.56
C ALA A 268 17.67 7.37 -0.01
N PHE A 269 17.44 8.30 -0.95
CA PHE A 269 16.14 8.44 -1.62
C PHE A 269 15.74 7.18 -2.39
N ARG A 270 16.64 6.62 -3.20
CA ARG A 270 16.37 5.38 -3.95
C ARG A 270 16.10 4.20 -3.01
N LEU A 271 16.84 4.08 -1.90
CA LEU A 271 16.58 3.03 -0.91
C LEU A 271 15.17 3.14 -0.31
N LEU A 272 14.70 4.36 0.01
CA LEU A 272 13.33 4.61 0.48
C LEU A 272 12.26 4.28 -0.56
N VAL A 273 12.49 4.61 -1.84
CA VAL A 273 11.54 4.32 -2.92
C VAL A 273 11.47 2.80 -3.17
N ARG A 274 12.62 2.11 -3.16
CA ARG A 274 12.69 0.64 -3.30
C ARG A 274 12.09 -0.09 -2.11
N SER A 275 12.28 0.40 -0.88
CA SER A 275 11.62 -0.18 0.30
C SER A 275 10.10 0.03 0.25
N ALA A 276 9.62 1.23 -0.10
CA ALA A 276 8.19 1.49 -0.31
C ALA A 276 7.58 0.60 -1.42
N ARG A 277 8.31 0.38 -2.53
CA ARG A 277 7.89 -0.50 -3.63
C ARG A 277 7.79 -1.96 -3.20
N ALA A 278 8.79 -2.48 -2.48
CA ALA A 278 8.79 -3.82 -1.90
C ALA A 278 7.68 -3.99 -0.84
N TRP A 279 7.43 -2.95 -0.04
CA TRP A 279 6.35 -2.91 0.93
C TRP A 279 4.98 -3.05 0.26
N VAL A 280 4.71 -2.19 -0.75
CA VAL A 280 3.45 -2.18 -1.51
C VAL A 280 3.21 -3.49 -2.23
N ALA A 281 4.26 -4.09 -2.83
CA ALA A 281 4.12 -5.36 -3.53
C ALA A 281 3.74 -6.50 -2.56
N CYS A 282 4.22 -6.45 -1.32
CA CYS A 282 3.85 -7.42 -0.27
C CYS A 282 2.50 -7.14 0.40
N PHE A 283 1.98 -5.92 0.32
CA PHE A 283 0.71 -5.50 0.94
C PHE A 283 -0.45 -6.43 0.55
N GLN A 284 -0.62 -6.66 -0.76
CA GLN A 284 -1.76 -7.39 -1.34
C GLN A 284 -1.60 -8.92 -1.41
N LEU A 285 -0.50 -9.50 -0.91
CA LEU A 285 -0.30 -10.96 -0.92
C LEU A 285 -1.14 -11.66 0.15
N ASP A 286 -1.52 -12.91 -0.09
CA ASP A 286 -2.11 -13.75 0.95
C ASP A 286 -1.00 -14.48 1.72
N ARG A 287 -0.59 -13.92 2.87
CA ARG A 287 0.49 -14.42 3.73
C ARG A 287 0.12 -14.27 5.21
N PRO A 288 0.64 -15.13 6.10
CA PRO A 288 0.46 -15.01 7.54
C PRO A 288 0.79 -13.60 8.05
N ALA A 289 -0.02 -13.08 8.97
CA ALA A 289 0.15 -11.74 9.53
C ALA A 289 1.56 -11.55 10.11
N THR A 290 2.02 -12.52 10.89
CA THR A 290 3.36 -12.54 11.51
C THR A 290 4.48 -12.30 10.51
N ASP A 291 4.44 -12.99 9.37
CA ASP A 291 5.47 -12.95 8.34
C ASP A 291 5.48 -11.59 7.63
N LYS A 292 4.28 -11.10 7.26
CA LYS A 292 4.13 -9.76 6.66
C LYS A 292 4.70 -8.67 7.56
N LEU A 293 4.40 -8.76 8.86
CA LEU A 293 4.80 -7.75 9.83
C LEU A 293 6.30 -7.78 10.13
N GLN A 294 6.89 -8.97 10.28
CA GLN A 294 8.34 -9.10 10.41
C GLN A 294 9.09 -8.55 9.20
N TYR A 295 8.52 -8.74 8.00
CA TYR A 295 9.03 -8.18 6.75
C TYR A 295 8.89 -6.66 6.69
N TRP A 296 7.71 -6.10 6.96
CA TRP A 296 7.50 -4.66 6.97
C TRP A 296 8.33 -3.95 8.04
N GLN A 297 8.45 -4.52 9.25
CA GLN A 297 9.37 -4.00 10.28
C GLN A 297 10.82 -3.97 9.79
N ALA A 298 11.29 -5.02 9.11
CA ALA A 298 12.63 -5.03 8.52
C ALA A 298 12.79 -4.00 7.37
N LEU A 299 11.70 -3.63 6.68
CA LEU A 299 11.72 -2.53 5.70
C LEU A 299 11.72 -1.14 6.37
N ASP A 300 11.00 -0.97 7.49
CA ASP A 300 10.94 0.30 8.23
C ASP A 300 12.19 0.57 9.07
N GLU A 301 13.00 -0.46 9.35
CA GLU A 301 14.33 -0.33 9.95
C GLU A 301 15.40 0.16 8.93
N LEU A 302 15.15 0.06 7.62
CA LEU A 302 16.10 0.47 6.56
C LEU A 302 16.59 1.92 6.64
N PRO A 303 15.74 2.94 6.89
CA PRO A 303 16.17 4.34 6.93
C PRO A 303 17.20 4.57 8.04
N ASP A 304 16.98 3.99 9.22
CA ASP A 304 17.89 4.11 10.35
C ASP A 304 19.14 3.23 10.17
N ALA A 305 18.98 2.01 9.67
CA ALA A 305 20.11 1.13 9.37
C ALA A 305 21.07 1.75 8.33
N SER A 306 20.56 2.54 7.37
CA SER A 306 21.39 3.20 6.34
C SER A 306 22.43 4.18 6.87
N ARG A 307 22.29 4.62 8.12
CA ARG A 307 23.21 5.55 8.80
C ARG A 307 24.37 4.84 9.52
N ASP A 308 24.21 3.55 9.83
CA ASP A 308 25.11 2.76 10.69
C ASP A 308 25.66 1.53 9.93
N ASP A 309 26.61 0.81 10.54
CA ASP A 309 27.15 -0.45 10.00
C ASP A 309 26.16 -1.65 10.07
N SER A 310 24.87 -1.39 10.34
CA SER A 310 23.82 -2.40 10.53
C SER A 310 23.13 -2.86 9.24
N LEU A 311 23.36 -2.17 8.11
CA LEU A 311 22.81 -2.54 6.78
C LEU A 311 22.99 -4.02 6.42
N GLN A 312 24.17 -4.60 6.68
CA GLN A 312 24.42 -6.01 6.36
C GLN A 312 23.58 -6.96 7.23
N ALA A 313 23.44 -6.68 8.53
CA ALA A 313 22.62 -7.50 9.43
C ALA A 313 21.13 -7.44 9.06
N LEU A 314 20.65 -6.28 8.62
CA LEU A 314 19.29 -6.10 8.13
C LEU A 314 19.09 -6.82 6.78
N ARG A 315 20.07 -6.77 5.87
CA ARG A 315 20.08 -7.56 4.64
C ARG A 315 20.00 -9.06 4.94
N ASP A 316 20.85 -9.58 5.83
CA ASP A 316 20.86 -11.00 6.21
C ASP A 316 19.49 -11.42 6.80
N ARG A 317 18.84 -10.53 7.57
CA ARG A 317 17.47 -10.73 8.06
C ARG A 317 16.43 -10.74 6.93
N LEU A 318 16.52 -9.83 5.95
CA LEU A 318 15.62 -9.81 4.79
C LEU A 318 15.81 -11.05 3.90
N GLU A 319 17.04 -11.55 3.72
CA GLU A 319 17.32 -12.81 2.99
C GLU A 319 16.80 -14.04 3.73
N ALA A 320 16.82 -14.03 5.07
CA ALA A 320 16.31 -15.12 5.90
C ALA A 320 14.77 -15.16 5.97
N LEU A 321 14.09 -14.04 5.75
CA LEU A 321 12.63 -14.00 5.61
C LEU A 321 12.24 -14.63 4.27
N ALA A 322 11.29 -15.58 4.30
CA ALA A 322 10.87 -16.27 3.09
C ALA A 322 10.39 -15.24 2.04
N PRO A 323 10.94 -15.27 0.81
CA PRO A 323 10.65 -14.26 -0.19
C PRO A 323 9.14 -14.24 -0.47
N PRO A 324 8.56 -13.05 -0.66
CA PRO A 324 7.13 -12.92 -0.92
C PRO A 324 6.72 -13.77 -2.12
N ARG A 325 5.73 -14.63 -1.90
CA ARG A 325 5.08 -15.55 -2.85
C ARG A 325 3.59 -15.54 -2.58
#